data_AF-Q8TWY0-F1
#
_entry.id   AF-Q8TWY0-F1
#
_cell.length_a   1.000
_cell.length_b   1.000
_cell.length_c   1.000
_cell.angle_alpha   90.00
_cell.angle_beta   90.00
_cell.angle_gamma   90.00
#
_symmetry.space_group_name_H-M   'P 1'
#
loop_
_entity.id
_entity.type
_entity.pdbx_description
1 polymer ?
#
loop_
_entity_poly.entity_id
_entity_poly.type
_entity_poly.pdbx_seq_one_letter_code
_entity_poly.pdbx_strand_id
1 'polypeptide(L)'
;MTGIPEEVLEEPLRVARNANMLPTPEVISKIFQDRWQKRHFLKHVLDGKTARAHLEGYIHIHDLDYALTRSNCCQHDCRWVLKYGLYARNPIGRLTCVSKPAKHAEVAVLHILKWLMTSQNFFAGGQGQDFVNFLVAPYIAEEGLSYEEIRQLAQIMMFEATQDLVARGGQPAFTNVNLELTCPDFLEDEPAVGPGGEIVGTYGDFEEEAIMFARALLDVQLEGDAAGAPLKFPQIIVKVRPGYDKETLELAFEVAAENGAVYFANMLNRDWRKLVGDNVNYMGCRTCLATNWTGDWEIDTIRTGNFEYVTLNLPLLAHESRDEDEFLEKIREYCEVAREALLARWRCVKKCLEAGLYDGCQRWKPDGEYYFRYEHTTWSLGFVGLAEAIEVLTGYGFWEDPSAMRLAERVLEELNDVREEFHERDGRRWSVVQSPAESAAERLARKYLEKYPDAKVRGTEHRPYLTNSCHVPYDEDVNVVERAEIEAKFHPMTLGGHITHFWLGERTDPRSLMKLTVRVLRRNTIGFLAITRDYSVCDRCQRTYEGVVEQCPECGRRCTIWSRVTGYLAPVDSFVDGKKQEHKERLRHEL
;
A
#
# COMPACT_ATOMS: atom_id res chain seq x y z
N MET A 1 -37.56 -22.38 12.88
CA MET A 1 -36.11 -22.12 13.03
C MET A 1 -35.55 -21.94 11.64
N THR A 2 -34.90 -20.81 11.38
CA THR A 2 -34.40 -20.41 10.05
C THR A 2 -33.20 -21.23 9.56
N GLY A 3 -32.65 -22.13 10.39
CA GLY A 3 -31.51 -22.99 10.04
C GLY A 3 -30.16 -22.26 9.97
N ILE A 4 -30.16 -20.93 9.97
CA ILE A 4 -28.96 -20.07 10.00
C ILE A 4 -28.78 -19.57 11.43
N PRO A 5 -27.67 -19.89 12.10
CA PRO A 5 -27.38 -19.35 13.43
C PRO A 5 -27.36 -17.82 13.41
N GLU A 6 -27.93 -17.17 14.42
CA GLU A 6 -28.03 -15.71 14.51
C GLU A 6 -26.63 -15.05 14.50
N GLU A 7 -25.64 -15.73 15.08
CA GLU A 7 -24.21 -15.35 15.03
C GLU A 7 -23.69 -15.19 13.59
N VAL A 8 -24.16 -16.01 12.64
CA VAL A 8 -23.75 -15.95 11.22
C VAL A 8 -24.34 -14.72 10.51
N LEU A 9 -25.43 -14.16 11.03
CA LEU A 9 -26.09 -12.97 10.47
C LEU A 9 -25.57 -11.67 11.11
N GLU A 10 -25.19 -11.70 12.39
CA GLU A 10 -24.62 -10.56 13.09
C GLU A 10 -23.15 -10.31 12.76
N GLU A 11 -22.40 -11.37 12.47
CA GLU A 11 -20.97 -11.29 12.23
C GLU A 11 -20.60 -10.50 10.95
N PRO A 12 -21.28 -10.67 9.79
CA PRO A 12 -21.06 -9.82 8.62
C PRO A 12 -21.34 -8.34 8.89
N LEU A 13 -22.32 -8.01 9.73
CA LEU A 13 -22.60 -6.61 10.12
C LEU A 13 -21.52 -6.05 11.05
N ARG A 14 -20.91 -6.87 11.90
CA ARG A 14 -19.74 -6.49 12.71
C ARG A 14 -18.46 -6.37 11.87
N VAL A 15 -18.26 -7.27 10.91
CA VAL A 15 -17.11 -7.28 10.01
C VAL A 15 -17.20 -6.16 8.96
N ALA A 16 -18.40 -5.83 8.47
CA ALA A 16 -18.64 -4.67 7.59
C ALA A 16 -18.45 -3.33 8.30
N ARG A 17 -18.59 -3.29 9.63
CA ARG A 17 -18.18 -2.12 10.43
C ARG A 17 -16.66 -2.01 10.62
N ASN A 18 -15.88 -3.00 10.18
CA ASN A 18 -14.44 -3.10 10.44
C ASN A 18 -13.59 -3.22 9.16
N ALA A 19 -14.16 -3.07 7.96
CA ALA A 19 -13.40 -3.25 6.72
C ALA A 19 -14.13 -2.68 5.49
N ASN A 20 -13.37 -2.58 4.39
CA ASN A 20 -13.80 -2.27 3.03
C ASN A 20 -14.78 -3.28 2.39
N MET A 21 -15.60 -3.98 3.20
CA MET A 21 -16.53 -5.02 2.77
C MET A 21 -17.95 -4.52 2.76
N LEU A 22 -18.66 -4.76 1.65
CA LEU A 22 -20.11 -4.70 1.66
C LEU A 22 -20.69 -5.93 2.35
N PRO A 23 -21.62 -5.79 3.30
CA PRO A 23 -22.25 -6.92 4.00
C PRO A 23 -23.14 -7.70 3.03
N THR A 24 -22.55 -8.65 2.32
CA THR A 24 -23.21 -9.54 1.37
C THR A 24 -23.13 -10.99 1.86
N PRO A 25 -23.96 -11.91 1.32
CA PRO A 25 -23.82 -13.33 1.64
C PRO A 25 -22.42 -13.90 1.36
N GLU A 26 -21.68 -13.33 0.41
CA GLU A 26 -20.30 -13.74 0.11
C GLU A 26 -19.32 -13.45 1.26
N VAL A 27 -19.57 -12.40 2.05
CA VAL A 27 -18.78 -12.12 3.27
C VAL A 27 -18.87 -13.28 4.26
N ILE A 28 -20.01 -13.95 4.36
CA ILE A 28 -20.19 -15.12 5.25
C ILE A 28 -19.26 -16.25 4.81
N SER A 29 -19.24 -16.58 3.52
CA SER A 29 -18.34 -17.58 2.94
C SER A 29 -16.88 -17.25 3.25
N LYS A 30 -16.49 -15.98 3.07
CA LYS A 30 -15.14 -15.50 3.37
C LYS A 30 -14.79 -15.69 4.85
N ILE A 31 -15.66 -15.32 5.79
CA ILE A 31 -15.40 -15.45 7.23
C ILE A 31 -15.10 -16.91 7.62
N PHE A 32 -15.86 -17.87 7.09
CA PHE A 32 -15.62 -19.29 7.36
C PHE A 32 -14.27 -19.75 6.82
N GLN A 33 -13.93 -19.36 5.58
CA GLN A 33 -12.63 -19.63 4.98
C GLN A 33 -11.49 -19.03 5.84
N ASP A 34 -11.60 -17.75 6.19
CA ASP A 34 -10.59 -17.01 6.96
C ASP A 34 -10.29 -17.71 8.29
N ARG A 35 -11.34 -18.08 9.03
CA ARG A 35 -11.22 -18.78 10.32
C ARG A 35 -10.53 -20.13 10.18
N TRP A 36 -10.90 -20.89 9.15
CA TRP A 36 -10.29 -22.19 8.90
C TRP A 36 -8.81 -22.06 8.52
N GLN A 37 -8.47 -21.17 7.58
CA GLN A 37 -7.07 -20.97 7.15
C GLN A 37 -6.19 -20.50 8.32
N LYS A 38 -6.64 -19.49 9.09
CA LYS A 38 -5.94 -18.98 10.27
C LYS A 38 -5.61 -20.09 11.27
N ARG A 39 -6.62 -20.88 11.65
CA ARG A 39 -6.45 -21.99 12.61
C ARG A 39 -5.56 -23.09 12.06
N HIS A 40 -5.73 -23.44 10.78
CA HIS A 40 -4.97 -24.51 10.16
C HIS A 40 -3.49 -24.14 10.05
N PHE A 41 -3.18 -22.92 9.59
CA PHE A 41 -1.80 -22.45 9.45
C PHE A 41 -1.07 -22.42 10.80
N LEU A 42 -1.68 -21.82 11.82
CA LEU A 42 -1.08 -21.72 13.16
C LEU A 42 -0.89 -23.09 13.83
N LYS A 43 -1.81 -24.03 13.64
CA LYS A 43 -1.80 -25.32 14.37
C LYS A 43 -1.04 -26.43 13.64
N HIS A 44 -1.05 -26.42 12.32
CA HIS A 44 -0.62 -27.56 11.50
C HIS A 44 0.51 -27.25 10.53
N VAL A 45 0.81 -25.96 10.28
CA VAL A 45 1.87 -25.56 9.35
C VAL A 45 3.06 -24.96 10.08
N LEU A 46 2.82 -24.07 11.04
CA LEU A 46 3.87 -23.48 11.86
C LEU A 46 4.35 -24.44 12.95
N ASP A 47 5.62 -24.31 13.32
CA ASP A 47 6.14 -24.93 14.53
C ASP A 47 5.58 -24.26 15.79
N GLY A 48 5.75 -24.93 16.94
CA GLY A 48 5.21 -24.46 18.21
C GLY A 48 5.79 -23.13 18.68
N LYS A 49 7.08 -22.84 18.43
CA LYS A 49 7.73 -21.58 18.82
C LYS A 49 7.13 -20.43 18.01
N THR A 50 7.04 -20.59 16.69
CA THR A 50 6.54 -19.55 15.78
C THR A 50 5.06 -19.25 15.99
N ALA A 51 4.24 -20.29 16.12
CA ALA A 51 2.81 -20.12 16.42
C ALA A 51 2.60 -19.42 17.77
N ARG A 52 3.37 -19.79 18.79
CA ARG A 52 3.32 -19.18 20.13
C ARG A 52 3.73 -17.71 20.09
N ALA A 53 4.82 -17.37 19.40
CA ALA A 53 5.27 -15.99 19.26
C ALA A 53 4.20 -15.08 18.64
N HIS A 54 3.46 -15.58 17.65
CA HIS A 54 2.30 -14.87 17.11
C HIS A 54 1.18 -14.70 18.16
N LEU A 55 0.77 -15.79 18.81
CA LEU A 55 -0.34 -15.81 19.76
C LEU A 55 -0.09 -14.95 21.00
N GLU A 56 1.15 -14.92 21.47
CA GLU A 56 1.60 -14.13 22.63
C GLU A 56 1.97 -12.68 22.28
N GLY A 57 1.92 -12.31 20.99
CA GLY A 57 2.09 -10.93 20.55
C GLY A 57 3.52 -10.44 20.45
N TYR A 58 4.51 -11.34 20.35
CA TYR A 58 5.89 -10.96 20.00
C TYR A 58 6.04 -10.60 18.54
N ILE A 59 5.32 -11.33 17.68
CA ILE A 59 5.22 -11.05 16.25
C ILE A 59 3.76 -11.00 15.80
N HIS A 60 3.53 -10.41 14.63
CA HIS A 60 2.26 -10.43 13.92
C HIS A 60 2.47 -10.96 12.50
N ILE A 61 1.81 -12.07 12.20
CA ILE A 61 1.82 -12.68 10.87
C ILE A 61 0.61 -12.11 10.14
N HIS A 62 0.86 -11.34 9.09
CA HIS A 62 -0.18 -10.68 8.29
C HIS A 62 -0.91 -11.67 7.38
N ASP A 63 -2.14 -11.32 7.00
CA ASP A 63 -2.96 -12.06 6.04
C ASP A 63 -3.01 -13.58 6.28
N LEU A 64 -3.14 -13.98 7.55
CA LEU A 64 -3.25 -15.40 7.93
C LEU A 64 -4.47 -16.09 7.30
N ASP A 65 -5.49 -15.33 6.90
CA ASP A 65 -6.64 -15.81 6.14
C ASP A 65 -6.30 -16.25 4.71
N TYR A 66 -5.08 -15.95 4.24
CA TYR A 66 -4.60 -16.33 2.91
C TYR A 66 -3.22 -17.00 2.92
N ALA A 67 -2.64 -17.24 4.10
CA ALA A 67 -1.30 -17.80 4.25
C ALA A 67 -1.06 -19.12 3.51
N LEU A 68 -2.10 -19.91 3.26
CA LEU A 68 -1.96 -21.19 2.55
C LEU A 68 -1.90 -21.06 1.03
N THR A 69 -2.37 -19.93 0.48
CA THR A 69 -2.74 -19.87 -0.95
C THR A 69 -2.19 -18.67 -1.70
N ARG A 70 -1.89 -17.56 -1.02
CA ARG A 70 -1.60 -16.28 -1.71
C ARG A 70 -0.34 -15.57 -1.24
N SER A 71 0.35 -14.99 -2.22
CA SER A 71 1.32 -13.90 -2.01
C SER A 71 0.58 -12.61 -1.65
N ASN A 72 1.28 -11.63 -1.10
CA ASN A 72 0.70 -10.36 -0.67
C ASN A 72 0.40 -9.43 -1.86
N CYS A 73 1.36 -8.62 -2.29
CA CYS A 73 1.15 -7.56 -3.30
C CYS A 73 1.79 -7.92 -4.65
N CYS A 74 1.37 -7.23 -5.72
CA CYS A 74 1.97 -7.36 -7.05
C CYS A 74 2.00 -6.02 -7.80
N GLN A 75 3.13 -5.72 -8.44
CA GLN A 75 3.27 -4.63 -9.40
C GLN A 75 3.15 -5.20 -10.80
N HIS A 76 2.19 -4.68 -11.55
CA HIS A 76 1.81 -5.21 -12.83
C HIS A 76 2.48 -4.48 -13.99
N ASP A 77 2.95 -5.24 -14.96
CA ASP A 77 3.39 -4.76 -16.26
C ASP A 77 2.25 -4.85 -17.28
N CYS A 78 1.52 -3.76 -17.47
CA CYS A 78 0.38 -3.74 -18.38
C CYS A 78 0.77 -3.93 -19.85
N ARG A 79 2.04 -3.74 -20.23
CA ARG A 79 2.53 -4.07 -21.59
C ARG A 79 2.23 -5.52 -21.94
N TRP A 80 2.23 -6.39 -20.93
CA TRP A 80 1.85 -7.77 -21.10
C TRP A 80 0.45 -7.87 -21.70
N VAL A 81 -0.60 -7.41 -21.01
CA VAL A 81 -1.97 -7.55 -21.53
C VAL A 81 -2.19 -6.77 -22.83
N LEU A 82 -1.50 -5.63 -23.02
CA LEU A 82 -1.60 -4.83 -24.23
C LEU A 82 -1.02 -5.55 -25.46
N LYS A 83 0.12 -6.24 -25.32
CA LYS A 83 0.78 -6.94 -26.44
C LYS A 83 0.04 -8.19 -26.87
N TYR A 84 -0.77 -8.73 -25.98
CA TYR A 84 -1.06 -10.16 -25.95
C TYR A 84 -2.54 -10.48 -25.73
N GLY A 85 -3.32 -9.50 -25.30
CA GLY A 85 -4.74 -9.63 -25.00
C GLY A 85 -5.01 -10.35 -23.67
N LEU A 86 -6.28 -10.69 -23.45
CA LEU A 86 -6.74 -11.33 -22.22
C LEU A 86 -7.01 -12.82 -22.42
N TYR A 87 -6.42 -13.63 -21.55
CA TYR A 87 -6.66 -15.07 -21.53
C TYR A 87 -6.72 -15.62 -20.10
N ALA A 88 -7.93 -15.99 -19.66
CA ALA A 88 -8.13 -16.68 -18.39
C ALA A 88 -8.18 -18.21 -18.61
N ARG A 89 -7.06 -18.88 -18.37
CA ARG A 89 -6.94 -20.35 -18.41
C ARG A 89 -7.14 -20.96 -17.02
N ASN A 90 -7.51 -22.24 -16.93
CA ASN A 90 -7.31 -23.02 -15.71
C ASN A 90 -6.46 -24.28 -16.03
N PRO A 91 -5.98 -25.03 -15.02
CA PRO A 91 -5.17 -26.23 -15.26
C PRO A 91 -5.82 -27.27 -16.17
N ILE A 92 -7.16 -27.29 -16.26
CA ILE A 92 -7.93 -28.24 -17.07
C ILE A 92 -8.32 -27.73 -18.46
N GLY A 93 -7.95 -26.49 -18.83
CA GLY A 93 -8.17 -25.94 -20.16
C GLY A 93 -8.67 -24.50 -20.19
N ARG A 94 -9.37 -24.15 -21.28
CA ARG A 94 -9.95 -22.82 -21.48
C ARG A 94 -11.26 -22.73 -20.69
N LEU A 95 -11.34 -21.77 -19.76
CA LEU A 95 -12.57 -21.50 -19.01
C LEU A 95 -13.48 -20.50 -19.74
N THR A 96 -12.90 -19.44 -20.31
CA THR A 96 -13.65 -18.31 -20.91
C THR A 96 -13.14 -17.96 -22.32
N CYS A 97 -13.78 -16.99 -22.99
CA CYS A 97 -13.29 -16.44 -24.25
C CYS A 97 -11.85 -15.90 -24.15
N VAL A 98 -11.19 -15.71 -25.31
CA VAL A 98 -9.82 -15.17 -25.41
C VAL A 98 -9.95 -13.87 -26.18
N SER A 99 -9.45 -12.78 -25.62
CA SER A 99 -9.40 -11.49 -26.30
C SER A 99 -8.06 -11.36 -27.03
N LYS A 100 -8.09 -10.85 -28.26
CA LYS A 100 -6.87 -10.39 -28.94
C LYS A 100 -6.39 -9.08 -28.29
N PRO A 101 -5.15 -8.64 -28.55
CA PRO A 101 -4.70 -7.30 -28.18
C PRO A 101 -5.71 -6.21 -28.54
N ALA A 102 -5.81 -5.19 -27.69
CA ALA A 102 -6.69 -4.06 -27.92
C ALA A 102 -6.26 -3.28 -29.17
N LYS A 103 -7.21 -2.76 -29.94
CA LYS A 103 -6.95 -1.88 -31.09
C LYS A 103 -7.36 -0.43 -30.85
N HIS A 104 -8.11 -0.19 -29.78
CA HIS A 104 -8.60 1.13 -29.39
C HIS A 104 -8.26 1.37 -27.92
N ALA A 105 -8.02 2.63 -27.55
CA ALA A 105 -7.62 3.10 -26.23
C ALA A 105 -8.64 2.69 -25.16
N GLU A 106 -9.94 2.80 -25.44
CA GLU A 106 -11.00 2.36 -24.53
C GLU A 106 -10.87 0.86 -24.20
N VAL A 107 -10.65 0.03 -25.22
CA VAL A 107 -10.47 -1.42 -25.05
C VAL A 107 -9.15 -1.73 -24.33
N ALA A 108 -8.10 -0.94 -24.56
CA ALA A 108 -6.83 -1.06 -23.86
C ALA A 108 -6.99 -0.80 -22.35
N VAL A 109 -7.64 0.29 -21.97
CA VAL A 109 -7.98 0.62 -20.57
C VAL A 109 -8.81 -0.49 -19.95
N LEU A 110 -9.87 -0.96 -20.63
CA LEU A 110 -10.70 -2.07 -20.13
C LEU A 110 -9.93 -3.38 -20.00
N HIS A 111 -8.97 -3.66 -20.87
CA HIS A 111 -8.11 -4.84 -20.76
C HIS A 111 -7.19 -4.77 -19.54
N ILE A 112 -6.58 -3.61 -19.29
CA ILE A 112 -5.76 -3.34 -18.10
C ILE A 112 -6.57 -3.58 -16.83
N LEU A 113 -7.77 -2.97 -16.75
CA LEU A 113 -8.67 -3.13 -15.61
C LEU A 113 -9.12 -4.57 -15.41
N LYS A 114 -9.58 -5.26 -16.45
CA LYS A 114 -10.04 -6.65 -16.33
C LYS A 114 -8.93 -7.59 -15.90
N TRP A 115 -7.71 -7.35 -16.36
CA TRP A 115 -6.57 -8.11 -15.91
C TRP A 115 -6.29 -7.90 -14.42
N LEU A 116 -6.30 -6.65 -13.96
CA LEU A 116 -6.17 -6.29 -12.54
C LEU A 116 -7.24 -6.97 -11.68
N MET A 117 -8.51 -6.86 -12.07
CA MET A 117 -9.63 -7.49 -11.39
C MET A 117 -9.50 -9.02 -11.35
N THR A 118 -9.06 -9.64 -12.44
CA THR A 118 -8.82 -11.09 -12.48
C THR A 118 -7.68 -11.47 -11.54
N SER A 119 -6.61 -10.69 -11.52
CA SER A 119 -5.42 -10.92 -10.69
C SER A 119 -5.69 -10.82 -9.18
N GLN A 120 -6.74 -10.10 -8.75
CA GLN A 120 -7.18 -10.00 -7.34
C GLN A 120 -7.57 -11.36 -6.72
N ASN A 121 -7.78 -12.39 -7.55
CA ASN A 121 -8.02 -13.75 -7.07
C ASN A 121 -6.74 -14.48 -6.60
N PHE A 122 -5.56 -13.95 -6.94
CA PHE A 122 -4.27 -14.61 -6.70
C PHE A 122 -3.42 -13.92 -5.64
N PHE A 123 -3.70 -12.64 -5.37
CA PHE A 123 -2.96 -11.82 -4.42
C PHE A 123 -3.80 -11.51 -3.17
N ALA A 124 -3.11 -11.22 -2.05
CA ALA A 124 -3.74 -10.95 -0.77
C ALA A 124 -3.91 -9.46 -0.47
N GLY A 125 -2.98 -8.63 -0.90
CA GLY A 125 -2.98 -7.19 -0.66
C GLY A 125 -3.11 -6.38 -1.94
N GLY A 126 -2.40 -5.26 -1.97
CA GLY A 126 -2.52 -4.24 -3.01
C GLY A 126 -1.88 -4.63 -4.33
N GLN A 127 -2.46 -4.14 -5.40
CA GLN A 127 -1.98 -4.36 -6.77
C GLN A 127 -1.74 -3.03 -7.45
N GLY A 128 -0.50 -2.78 -7.85
CA GLY A 128 -0.12 -1.54 -8.49
C GLY A 128 0.15 -1.68 -9.97
N GLN A 129 0.02 -0.57 -10.69
CA GLN A 129 0.40 -0.44 -12.09
C GLN A 129 1.43 0.68 -12.19
N ASP A 130 2.53 0.42 -12.89
CA ASP A 130 3.57 1.41 -13.07
C ASP A 130 3.42 2.18 -14.38
N PHE A 131 3.78 3.47 -14.37
CA PHE A 131 3.79 4.39 -15.52
C PHE A 131 2.60 4.21 -16.49
N VAL A 132 1.39 3.99 -15.94
CA VAL A 132 0.21 3.61 -16.72
C VAL A 132 -0.13 4.64 -17.81
N ASN A 133 0.21 5.91 -17.55
CA ASN A 133 -0.01 6.99 -18.49
C ASN A 133 0.84 6.85 -19.76
N PHE A 134 2.08 6.37 -19.64
CA PHE A 134 2.90 6.03 -20.80
C PHE A 134 2.42 4.76 -21.51
N LEU A 135 1.79 3.82 -20.80
CA LEU A 135 1.30 2.58 -21.40
C LEU A 135 0.06 2.78 -22.27
N VAL A 136 -0.76 3.78 -21.95
CA VAL A 136 -1.98 4.11 -22.72
C VAL A 136 -1.67 5.14 -23.83
N ALA A 137 -0.63 5.96 -23.69
CA ALA A 137 -0.27 7.04 -24.60
C ALA A 137 -0.17 6.64 -26.09
N PRO A 138 0.44 5.50 -26.48
CA PRO A 138 0.51 5.09 -27.89
C PRO A 138 -0.86 4.91 -28.54
N TYR A 139 -1.87 4.48 -27.77
CA TYR A 139 -3.25 4.34 -28.29
C TYR A 139 -3.93 5.69 -28.47
N ILE A 140 -3.67 6.63 -27.55
CA ILE A 140 -4.20 8.00 -27.62
C ILE A 140 -3.66 8.71 -28.86
N ALA A 141 -2.35 8.60 -29.10
CA ALA A 141 -1.66 9.22 -30.23
C ALA A 141 -2.14 8.66 -31.58
N GLU A 142 -2.16 7.34 -31.72
CA GLU A 142 -2.55 6.67 -32.97
C GLU A 142 -4.02 6.93 -33.35
N GLU A 143 -4.90 7.11 -32.36
CA GLU A 143 -6.30 7.48 -32.60
C GLU A 143 -6.53 8.99 -32.74
N GLY A 144 -5.55 9.82 -32.37
CA GLY A 144 -5.65 11.28 -32.42
C GLY A 144 -6.74 11.83 -31.50
N LEU A 145 -6.86 11.29 -30.29
CA LEU A 145 -7.95 11.62 -29.36
C LEU A 145 -7.83 13.06 -28.84
N SER A 146 -8.96 13.73 -28.75
CA SER A 146 -9.08 15.02 -28.07
C SER A 146 -8.95 14.88 -26.55
N TYR A 147 -8.65 15.98 -25.85
CA TYR A 147 -8.60 15.97 -24.38
C TYR A 147 -9.92 15.53 -23.74
N GLU A 148 -11.07 15.86 -24.34
CA GLU A 148 -12.38 15.44 -23.85
C GLU A 148 -12.55 13.92 -23.93
N GLU A 149 -12.08 13.29 -25.01
CA GLU A 149 -12.09 11.83 -25.16
C GLU A 149 -11.10 11.15 -24.21
N ILE A 150 -9.89 11.72 -24.05
CA ILE A 150 -8.88 11.25 -23.09
C ILE A 150 -9.43 11.31 -21.66
N ARG A 151 -10.16 12.37 -21.32
CA ARG A 151 -10.83 12.50 -20.03
C ARG A 151 -11.92 11.47 -19.82
N GLN A 152 -12.64 11.08 -20.87
CA GLN A 152 -13.59 9.97 -20.79
C GLN A 152 -12.88 8.63 -20.53
N LEU A 153 -11.71 8.38 -21.13
CA LEU A 153 -10.89 7.20 -20.83
C LEU A 153 -10.42 7.18 -19.37
N ALA A 154 -9.97 8.31 -18.86
CA ALA A 154 -9.58 8.46 -17.46
C ALA A 154 -10.77 8.21 -16.52
N GLN A 155 -11.96 8.72 -16.86
CA GLN A 155 -13.19 8.45 -16.10
C GLN A 155 -13.51 6.96 -16.08
N ILE A 156 -13.44 6.26 -17.21
CA ILE A 156 -13.62 4.80 -17.29
C ILE A 156 -12.64 4.10 -16.35
N MET A 157 -11.35 4.46 -16.43
CA MET A 157 -10.31 3.86 -15.58
C MET A 157 -10.61 4.02 -14.09
N MET A 158 -10.92 5.23 -13.65
CA MET A 158 -11.10 5.55 -12.23
C MET A 158 -12.37 4.92 -11.65
N PHE A 159 -13.50 4.98 -12.37
CA PHE A 159 -14.78 4.47 -11.86
C PHE A 159 -14.85 2.94 -11.87
N GLU A 160 -14.41 2.29 -12.96
CA GLU A 160 -14.40 0.83 -13.03
C GLU A 160 -13.50 0.20 -11.96
N ALA A 161 -12.37 0.85 -11.64
CA ALA A 161 -11.47 0.39 -10.58
C ALA A 161 -11.98 0.65 -9.16
N THR A 162 -12.86 1.64 -8.93
CA THR A 162 -13.49 1.89 -7.62
C THR A 162 -14.73 1.03 -7.39
N GLN A 163 -15.46 0.69 -8.45
CA GLN A 163 -16.78 0.06 -8.36
C GLN A 163 -16.76 -1.47 -8.61
N ASP A 164 -15.58 -2.10 -8.53
CA ASP A 164 -15.36 -3.52 -8.77
C ASP A 164 -15.76 -4.43 -7.59
N LEU A 165 -16.97 -4.27 -7.09
CA LEU A 165 -17.55 -5.01 -5.95
C LEU A 165 -17.75 -6.52 -6.18
N VAL A 166 -17.33 -7.01 -7.34
CA VAL A 166 -17.32 -8.44 -7.71
C VAL A 166 -16.11 -9.17 -7.16
N ALA A 167 -15.11 -8.46 -6.65
CA ALA A 167 -13.91 -9.07 -6.10
C ALA A 167 -14.12 -9.62 -4.68
N ARG A 168 -13.48 -10.76 -4.42
CA ARG A 168 -13.11 -11.34 -3.11
C ARG A 168 -13.89 -10.83 -1.88
N GLY A 169 -15.00 -11.50 -1.55
CA GLY A 169 -15.78 -11.13 -0.35
C GLY A 169 -16.60 -9.84 -0.50
N GLY A 170 -16.79 -9.32 -1.72
CA GLY A 170 -17.51 -8.07 -1.96
C GLY A 170 -16.70 -6.81 -1.61
N GLN A 171 -15.37 -6.87 -1.76
CA GLN A 171 -14.47 -5.73 -1.58
C GLN A 171 -13.99 -5.21 -2.94
N PRO A 172 -13.94 -3.88 -3.16
CA PRO A 172 -13.18 -3.34 -4.29
C PRO A 172 -11.73 -3.81 -4.26
N ALA A 173 -11.11 -4.02 -5.41
CA ALA A 173 -9.68 -4.34 -5.47
C ALA A 173 -8.86 -3.18 -4.92
N PHE A 174 -7.91 -3.48 -4.03
CA PHE A 174 -6.98 -2.48 -3.53
C PHE A 174 -5.94 -2.19 -4.62
N THR A 175 -6.13 -1.09 -5.34
CA THR A 175 -5.36 -0.78 -6.53
C THR A 175 -4.71 0.60 -6.47
N ASN A 176 -3.59 0.74 -7.17
CA ASN A 176 -2.96 2.04 -7.37
C ASN A 176 -2.34 2.16 -8.77
N VAL A 177 -2.20 3.39 -9.23
CA VAL A 177 -1.53 3.77 -10.47
C VAL A 177 -0.38 4.69 -10.11
N ASN A 178 0.79 4.40 -10.64
CA ASN A 178 1.96 5.25 -10.51
C ASN A 178 2.10 6.04 -11.82
N LEU A 179 2.13 7.37 -11.70
CA LEU A 179 2.19 8.30 -12.82
C LEU A 179 3.59 8.91 -12.92
N GLU A 180 4.10 8.97 -14.15
CA GLU A 180 5.29 9.71 -14.50
C GLU A 180 4.87 11.04 -15.12
N LEU A 181 5.43 12.15 -14.63
CA LEU A 181 5.15 13.50 -15.17
C LEU A 181 6.20 13.98 -16.17
N THR A 182 7.11 13.10 -16.56
CA THR A 182 8.04 13.24 -17.68
C THR A 182 8.53 11.86 -18.03
N CYS A 183 8.97 11.62 -19.27
CA CYS A 183 9.47 10.30 -19.65
C CYS A 183 10.75 9.98 -18.86
N PRO A 184 10.80 8.89 -18.07
CA PRO A 184 12.01 8.53 -17.36
C PRO A 184 13.02 7.87 -18.31
N ASP A 185 14.32 8.10 -18.09
CA ASP A 185 15.43 7.61 -18.93
C ASP A 185 15.34 6.10 -19.24
N PHE A 186 14.93 5.27 -18.28
CA PHE A 186 14.84 3.82 -18.46
C PHE A 186 13.69 3.38 -19.39
N LEU A 187 12.72 4.26 -19.65
CA LEU A 187 11.54 4.02 -20.47
C LEU A 187 11.63 4.72 -21.83
N GLU A 188 12.49 5.75 -21.96
CA GLU A 188 12.61 6.58 -23.16
C GLU A 188 12.77 5.76 -24.43
N ASP A 189 13.76 4.86 -24.46
CA ASP A 189 14.08 4.00 -25.62
C ASP A 189 13.30 2.67 -25.63
N GLU A 190 12.44 2.42 -24.65
CA GLU A 190 11.72 1.15 -24.55
C GLU A 190 10.62 1.03 -25.62
N PRO A 191 10.49 -0.12 -26.30
CA PRO A 191 9.49 -0.30 -27.35
C PRO A 191 8.04 -0.09 -26.86
N ALA A 192 7.35 0.86 -27.48
CA ALA A 192 5.97 1.18 -27.16
C ALA A 192 5.00 0.15 -27.77
N VAL A 193 4.18 -0.46 -26.93
CA VAL A 193 3.12 -1.40 -27.36
C VAL A 193 1.86 -0.60 -27.69
N GLY A 194 1.48 -0.60 -28.96
CA GLY A 194 0.32 0.13 -29.47
C GLY A 194 -0.84 -0.75 -29.94
N PRO A 195 -1.75 -0.19 -30.75
CA PRO A 195 -2.91 -0.88 -31.30
C PRO A 195 -2.58 -2.23 -31.94
N GLY A 196 -3.36 -3.26 -31.58
CA GLY A 196 -3.17 -4.63 -32.06
C GLY A 196 -2.03 -5.39 -31.39
N GLY A 197 -1.35 -4.81 -30.40
CA GLY A 197 -0.18 -5.39 -29.76
C GLY A 197 1.11 -5.22 -30.57
N GLU A 198 1.07 -4.35 -31.59
CA GLU A 198 2.19 -4.02 -32.45
C GLU A 198 3.09 -2.97 -31.79
N ILE A 199 4.36 -2.94 -32.19
CA ILE A 199 5.28 -1.89 -31.76
C ILE A 199 5.15 -0.70 -32.70
N VAL A 200 4.83 0.47 -32.17
CA VAL A 200 4.55 1.70 -32.95
C VAL A 200 5.62 2.79 -32.79
N GLY A 201 6.61 2.56 -31.92
CA GLY A 201 7.69 3.51 -31.63
C GLY A 201 8.37 3.14 -30.32
N THR A 202 8.91 4.16 -29.64
CA THR A 202 9.40 4.09 -28.26
C THR A 202 8.45 4.84 -27.33
N TYR A 203 8.48 4.58 -26.03
CA TYR A 203 7.59 5.32 -25.11
C TYR A 203 7.97 6.80 -24.98
N GLY A 204 9.22 7.18 -25.27
CA GLY A 204 9.64 8.58 -25.34
C GLY A 204 8.93 9.38 -26.44
N ASP A 205 8.51 8.73 -27.53
CA ASP A 205 7.79 9.38 -28.63
C ASP A 205 6.39 9.88 -28.25
N PHE A 206 5.83 9.41 -27.13
CA PHE A 206 4.44 9.64 -26.71
C PHE A 206 4.32 10.41 -25.39
N GLU A 207 5.35 11.19 -25.01
CA GLU A 207 5.33 11.95 -23.75
C GLU A 207 4.17 12.94 -23.69
N GLU A 208 3.83 13.63 -24.78
CA GLU A 208 2.72 14.59 -24.81
C GLU A 208 1.38 13.95 -24.42
N GLU A 209 1.03 12.83 -25.06
CA GLU A 209 -0.20 12.08 -24.76
C GLU A 209 -0.17 11.45 -23.37
N ALA A 210 1.00 11.00 -22.90
CA ALA A 210 1.17 10.46 -21.56
C ALA A 210 0.90 11.54 -20.49
N ILE A 211 1.36 12.77 -20.71
CA ILE A 211 1.07 13.90 -19.80
C ILE A 211 -0.41 14.29 -19.88
N MET A 212 -1.01 14.31 -21.08
CA MET A 212 -2.45 14.57 -21.23
C MET A 212 -3.30 13.55 -20.45
N PHE A 213 -2.96 12.26 -20.50
CA PHE A 213 -3.70 11.25 -19.76
C PHE A 213 -3.47 11.35 -18.24
N ALA A 214 -2.26 11.71 -17.79
CA ALA A 214 -2.00 11.98 -16.38
C ALA A 214 -2.83 13.15 -15.85
N ARG A 215 -2.92 14.26 -16.62
CA ARG A 215 -3.80 15.40 -16.31
C ARG A 215 -5.26 14.98 -16.23
N ALA A 216 -5.73 14.18 -17.20
CA ALA A 216 -7.10 13.69 -17.23
C ALA A 216 -7.46 12.82 -16.00
N LEU A 217 -6.55 11.95 -15.54
CA LEU A 217 -6.74 11.18 -14.30
C LEU A 217 -6.85 12.07 -13.07
N LEU A 218 -6.02 13.12 -13.00
CA LEU A 218 -6.05 14.09 -11.90
C LEU A 218 -7.32 14.96 -11.92
N ASP A 219 -7.80 15.38 -13.10
CA ASP A 219 -9.06 16.12 -13.25
C ASP A 219 -10.25 15.30 -12.74
N VAL A 220 -10.33 14.02 -13.13
CA VAL A 220 -11.39 13.11 -12.66
C VAL A 220 -11.30 12.91 -11.14
N GLN A 221 -10.08 12.81 -10.59
CA GLN A 221 -9.89 12.72 -9.13
C GLN A 221 -10.25 14.02 -8.41
N LEU A 222 -10.02 15.19 -9.03
CA LEU A 222 -10.39 16.49 -8.48
C LEU A 222 -11.91 16.63 -8.37
N GLU A 223 -12.64 16.16 -9.39
CA GLU A 223 -14.10 16.17 -9.43
C GLU A 223 -14.72 15.20 -8.44
N GLY A 224 -14.10 14.03 -8.25
CA GLY A 224 -14.61 12.99 -7.37
C GLY A 224 -15.82 12.25 -7.94
N ASP A 225 -16.59 11.62 -7.06
CA ASP A 225 -17.82 10.93 -7.42
C ASP A 225 -19.00 11.89 -7.62
N ALA A 226 -20.20 11.35 -7.86
CA ALA A 226 -21.41 12.16 -8.04
C ALA A 226 -21.79 13.03 -6.81
N ALA A 227 -21.23 12.73 -5.63
CA ALA A 227 -21.36 13.49 -4.39
C ALA A 227 -20.20 14.49 -4.18
N GLY A 228 -19.25 14.57 -5.11
CA GLY A 228 -17.99 15.29 -4.97
C GLY A 228 -17.04 14.65 -3.95
N ALA A 229 -17.29 13.40 -3.55
CA ALA A 229 -16.41 12.69 -2.64
C ALA A 229 -15.19 12.14 -3.40
N PRO A 230 -14.01 12.10 -2.80
CA PRO A 230 -12.79 11.66 -3.46
C PRO A 230 -12.88 10.18 -3.84
N LEU A 231 -12.42 9.83 -5.04
CA LEU A 231 -12.37 8.43 -5.46
C LEU A 231 -11.29 7.71 -4.65
N LYS A 232 -11.62 6.50 -4.21
CA LYS A 232 -10.77 5.71 -3.32
C LYS A 232 -9.67 4.96 -4.09
N PHE A 233 -10.04 4.41 -5.25
CA PHE A 233 -9.17 3.58 -6.09
C PHE A 233 -9.30 3.95 -7.58
N PRO A 234 -8.30 3.69 -8.41
CA PRO A 234 -6.94 3.40 -7.99
C PRO A 234 -6.36 4.60 -7.24
N GLN A 235 -5.51 4.36 -6.25
CA GLN A 235 -4.77 5.47 -5.65
C GLN A 235 -3.82 6.07 -6.69
N ILE A 236 -3.75 7.40 -6.75
CA ILE A 236 -2.84 8.08 -7.66
C ILE A 236 -1.54 8.40 -6.93
N ILE A 237 -0.45 7.78 -7.38
CA ILE A 237 0.91 8.04 -6.92
C ILE A 237 1.65 8.83 -8.01
N VAL A 238 2.05 10.05 -7.72
CA VAL A 238 2.81 10.91 -8.62
C VAL A 238 4.29 10.77 -8.30
N LYS A 239 5.09 10.32 -9.27
CA LYS A 239 6.55 10.30 -9.16
C LYS A 239 7.11 11.66 -9.55
N VAL A 240 7.81 12.30 -8.62
CA VAL A 240 8.33 13.66 -8.82
C VAL A 240 9.79 13.58 -9.25
N ARG A 241 10.04 13.57 -10.56
CA ARG A 241 11.37 13.50 -11.20
C ARG A 241 11.89 14.85 -11.67
N PRO A 242 13.21 15.08 -11.75
CA PRO A 242 13.74 16.22 -12.49
C PRO A 242 13.16 16.24 -13.91
N GLY A 243 12.71 17.41 -14.38
CA GLY A 243 12.07 17.52 -15.70
C GLY A 243 10.54 17.38 -15.69
N TYR A 244 9.91 17.10 -14.54
CA TYR A 244 8.44 16.98 -14.43
C TYR A 244 7.69 18.14 -15.12
N ASP A 245 6.55 17.83 -15.74
CA ASP A 245 5.61 18.83 -16.22
C ASP A 245 5.03 19.63 -15.04
N LYS A 246 5.27 20.94 -15.06
CA LYS A 246 4.96 21.80 -13.92
C LYS A 246 3.46 22.00 -13.73
N GLU A 247 2.71 22.13 -14.83
CA GLU A 247 1.27 22.34 -14.78
C GLU A 247 0.55 21.10 -14.23
N THR A 248 0.94 19.91 -14.65
CA THR A 248 0.38 18.65 -14.12
C THR A 248 0.74 18.46 -12.66
N LEU A 249 1.96 18.82 -12.25
CA LEU A 249 2.32 18.77 -10.83
C LEU A 249 1.51 19.80 -10.01
N GLU A 250 1.29 21.01 -10.52
CA GLU A 250 0.41 22.00 -9.88
C GLU A 250 -1.00 21.43 -9.69
N LEU A 251 -1.59 20.82 -10.72
CA LEU A 251 -2.88 20.13 -10.64
C LEU A 251 -2.89 19.00 -9.60
N ALA A 252 -1.82 18.19 -9.53
CA ALA A 252 -1.72 17.15 -8.51
C ALA A 252 -1.75 17.69 -7.08
N PHE A 253 -1.17 18.88 -6.86
CA PHE A 253 -1.26 19.57 -5.57
C PHE A 253 -2.60 20.27 -5.34
N GLU A 254 -3.32 20.67 -6.40
CA GLU A 254 -4.72 21.11 -6.29
C GLU A 254 -5.61 19.97 -5.79
N VAL A 255 -5.48 18.77 -6.38
CA VAL A 255 -6.17 17.56 -5.89
C VAL A 255 -5.79 17.26 -4.44
N ALA A 256 -4.50 17.28 -4.10
CA ALA A 256 -4.03 17.01 -2.75
C ALA A 256 -4.56 18.02 -1.71
N ALA A 257 -4.66 19.30 -2.08
CA ALA A 257 -5.20 20.35 -1.22
C ALA A 257 -6.73 20.27 -1.07
N GLU A 258 -7.44 19.90 -2.15
CA GLU A 258 -8.90 19.76 -2.15
C GLU A 258 -9.32 18.53 -1.34
N ASN A 259 -8.76 17.37 -1.67
CA ASN A 259 -9.26 16.09 -1.14
C ASN A 259 -8.21 15.13 -0.57
N GLY A 260 -6.91 15.46 -0.67
CA GLY A 260 -5.85 14.64 -0.09
C GLY A 260 -5.79 13.21 -0.65
N ALA A 261 -6.22 12.98 -1.90
CA ALA A 261 -6.22 11.64 -2.50
C ALA A 261 -4.90 11.23 -3.17
N VAL A 262 -4.02 12.20 -3.46
CA VAL A 262 -2.75 11.96 -4.17
C VAL A 262 -1.61 11.63 -3.20
N TYR A 263 -0.63 10.86 -3.70
CA TYR A 263 0.62 10.53 -3.02
C TYR A 263 1.80 10.97 -3.87
N PHE A 264 2.95 11.22 -3.25
CA PHE A 264 4.15 11.69 -3.92
C PHE A 264 5.33 10.76 -3.65
N ALA A 265 5.87 10.17 -4.71
CA ALA A 265 7.10 9.39 -4.68
C ALA A 265 8.28 10.29 -5.06
N ASN A 266 9.32 10.31 -4.23
CA ASN A 266 10.46 11.18 -4.39
C ASN A 266 11.45 10.63 -5.42
N MET A 267 11.66 11.36 -6.51
CA MET A 267 12.80 11.14 -7.41
C MET A 267 13.63 12.42 -7.58
N LEU A 268 13.40 13.46 -6.77
CA LEU A 268 14.15 14.71 -6.81
C LEU A 268 15.46 14.63 -6.02
N ASN A 269 15.44 14.01 -4.84
CA ASN A 269 16.64 13.92 -4.01
C ASN A 269 17.68 12.98 -4.63
N ARG A 270 18.92 13.46 -4.71
CA ARG A 270 20.02 12.71 -5.33
C ARG A 270 20.46 11.51 -4.49
N ASP A 271 20.53 11.67 -3.17
CA ASP A 271 21.00 10.60 -2.28
C ASP A 271 19.97 9.49 -2.16
N TRP A 272 18.68 9.84 -2.13
CA TRP A 272 17.59 8.89 -2.26
C TRP A 272 17.67 8.10 -3.58
N ARG A 273 17.83 8.77 -4.73
CA ARG A 273 17.97 8.08 -6.03
C ARG A 273 19.17 7.14 -6.09
N LYS A 274 20.28 7.43 -5.41
CA LYS A 274 21.41 6.49 -5.33
C LYS A 274 21.05 5.18 -4.62
N LEU A 275 20.09 5.22 -3.68
CA LEU A 275 19.65 4.05 -2.93
C LEU A 275 18.59 3.22 -3.69
N VAL A 276 17.72 3.89 -4.44
CA VAL A 276 16.59 3.24 -5.12
C VAL A 276 16.79 2.99 -6.61
N GLY A 277 17.83 3.58 -7.23
CA GLY A 277 18.09 3.48 -8.65
C GLY A 277 17.13 4.30 -9.50
N ASP A 278 16.92 3.86 -10.73
CA ASP A 278 16.22 4.64 -11.77
C ASP A 278 14.70 4.57 -11.64
N ASN A 279 14.16 3.50 -11.04
CA ASN A 279 12.73 3.35 -10.81
C ASN A 279 12.41 3.01 -9.35
N VAL A 280 11.31 3.60 -8.87
CA VAL A 280 10.66 3.25 -7.61
C VAL A 280 9.16 3.19 -7.87
N ASN A 281 8.48 2.20 -7.31
CA ASN A 281 7.01 2.17 -7.30
C ASN A 281 6.48 1.66 -5.97
N TYR A 282 5.22 2.02 -5.70
CA TYR A 282 4.55 1.68 -4.45
C TYR A 282 3.28 0.90 -4.73
N MET A 283 3.09 -0.20 -4.00
CA MET A 283 1.94 -1.09 -4.07
C MET A 283 1.09 -1.02 -2.79
N GLY A 284 -0.22 -1.08 -2.96
CA GLY A 284 -1.16 -1.01 -1.85
C GLY A 284 -0.93 0.25 -1.02
N CYS A 285 -0.77 0.08 0.30
CA CYS A 285 -0.57 1.22 1.20
C CYS A 285 0.77 1.93 0.99
N ARG A 286 1.88 1.18 0.95
CA ARG A 286 3.25 1.74 0.95
C ARG A 286 4.37 0.73 0.69
N THR A 287 4.05 -0.48 0.22
CA THR A 287 5.09 -1.48 -0.09
C THR A 287 5.89 -0.97 -1.28
N CYS A 288 7.21 -0.92 -1.16
CA CYS A 288 8.09 -0.30 -2.13
C CYS A 288 8.89 -1.34 -2.90
N LEU A 289 8.99 -1.17 -4.23
CA LEU A 289 9.99 -1.82 -5.05
C LEU A 289 10.88 -0.74 -5.68
N ALA A 290 12.17 -1.03 -5.72
CA ALA A 290 13.20 -0.14 -6.24
C ALA A 290 14.17 -0.92 -7.14
N THR A 291 14.81 -0.23 -8.08
CA THR A 291 15.88 -0.75 -8.96
C THR A 291 17.21 -0.82 -8.21
N ASN A 292 17.24 -1.61 -7.13
CA ASN A 292 18.38 -1.68 -6.22
C ASN A 292 18.79 -3.10 -5.85
N TRP A 293 18.27 -4.11 -6.55
CA TRP A 293 18.60 -5.50 -6.30
C TRP A 293 19.47 -6.08 -7.42
N THR A 294 18.98 -6.07 -8.66
CA THR A 294 19.77 -6.46 -9.84
C THR A 294 20.25 -5.25 -10.64
N GLY A 295 19.64 -4.08 -10.44
CA GLY A 295 19.88 -2.88 -11.24
C GLY A 295 19.05 -2.84 -12.53
N ASP A 296 18.30 -3.90 -12.82
CA ASP A 296 17.35 -3.97 -13.93
C ASP A 296 15.95 -3.65 -13.41
N TRP A 297 15.39 -2.53 -13.87
CA TRP A 297 14.08 -2.06 -13.43
C TRP A 297 12.96 -3.06 -13.79
N GLU A 298 13.08 -3.78 -14.92
CA GLU A 298 12.08 -4.76 -15.31
C GLU A 298 12.08 -5.94 -14.33
N ILE A 299 13.25 -6.39 -13.90
CA ILE A 299 13.40 -7.52 -12.97
C ILE A 299 12.98 -7.10 -11.55
N ASP A 300 13.41 -5.91 -11.13
CA ASP A 300 13.32 -5.46 -9.74
C ASP A 300 11.96 -4.86 -9.39
N THR A 301 11.25 -4.25 -10.36
CA THR A 301 10.11 -3.37 -10.04
C THR A 301 8.77 -3.77 -10.65
N ILE A 302 8.73 -4.68 -11.63
CA ILE A 302 7.49 -5.12 -12.28
C ILE A 302 7.40 -6.64 -12.39
N ARG A 303 6.19 -7.16 -12.58
CA ARG A 303 5.88 -8.60 -12.62
C ARG A 303 6.29 -9.35 -11.33
N THR A 304 6.56 -8.60 -10.27
CA THR A 304 6.95 -9.06 -8.95
C THR A 304 6.22 -8.22 -7.91
N GLY A 305 6.48 -8.43 -6.64
CA GLY A 305 5.81 -7.72 -5.57
C GLY A 305 6.43 -8.04 -4.22
N ASN A 306 5.63 -7.89 -3.18
CA ASN A 306 5.98 -8.40 -1.86
C ASN A 306 5.33 -9.76 -1.64
N PHE A 307 6.15 -10.73 -1.25
CA PHE A 307 5.69 -12.05 -0.88
C PHE A 307 4.79 -11.94 0.35
N GLU A 308 5.34 -11.45 1.45
CA GLU A 308 4.66 -11.13 2.69
C GLU A 308 5.63 -10.41 3.66
N TYR A 309 5.09 -9.78 4.70
CA TYR A 309 5.82 -9.33 5.88
C TYR A 309 5.32 -9.93 7.20
N VAL A 310 6.20 -9.96 8.19
CA VAL A 310 5.87 -10.25 9.59
C VAL A 310 6.35 -9.09 10.46
N THR A 311 5.49 -8.59 11.34
CA THR A 311 5.77 -7.40 12.17
C THR A 311 6.23 -7.80 13.57
N LEU A 312 7.35 -7.26 14.02
CA LEU A 312 7.84 -7.37 15.40
C LEU A 312 7.17 -6.33 16.31
N ASN A 313 6.90 -6.73 17.55
CA ASN A 313 6.41 -5.85 18.62
C ASN A 313 7.59 -5.28 19.41
N LEU A 314 8.17 -4.17 18.93
CA LEU A 314 9.39 -3.61 19.54
C LEU A 314 9.20 -3.21 21.01
N PRO A 315 8.08 -2.59 21.44
CA PRO A 315 7.89 -2.21 22.84
C PRO A 315 7.91 -3.41 23.79
N LEU A 316 7.27 -4.52 23.41
CA LEU A 316 7.27 -5.73 24.21
C LEU A 316 8.69 -6.31 24.34
N LEU A 317 9.45 -6.32 23.24
CA LEU A 317 10.84 -6.81 23.27
C LEU A 317 11.73 -5.91 24.14
N ALA A 318 11.60 -4.59 24.01
CA ALA A 318 12.33 -3.61 24.80
C ALA A 318 12.04 -3.73 26.29
N HIS A 319 10.77 -3.88 26.68
CA HIS A 319 10.35 -3.99 28.08
C HIS A 319 10.86 -5.28 28.74
N GLU A 320 11.06 -6.35 27.96
CA GLU A 320 11.60 -7.61 28.47
C GLU A 320 13.14 -7.67 28.44
N SER A 321 13.81 -6.60 28.03
CA SER A 321 15.27 -6.51 27.98
C SER A 321 15.81 -5.67 29.13
N ARG A 322 16.97 -6.06 29.68
CA ARG A 322 17.62 -5.31 30.77
C ARG A 322 18.35 -4.07 30.28
N ASP A 323 18.86 -4.12 29.05
CA ASP A 323 19.64 -3.07 28.42
C ASP A 323 19.49 -3.10 26.88
N GLU A 324 20.16 -2.15 26.22
CA GLU A 324 20.18 -2.02 24.76
C GLU A 324 20.72 -3.26 24.06
N ASP A 325 21.78 -3.88 24.58
CA ASP A 325 22.40 -5.04 23.92
C ASP A 325 21.46 -6.25 23.96
N GLU A 326 20.82 -6.54 25.10
CA GLU A 326 19.81 -7.60 25.20
C GLU A 326 18.59 -7.30 24.31
N PHE A 327 18.21 -6.03 24.12
CA PHE A 327 17.14 -5.66 23.21
C PHE A 327 17.46 -5.96 21.75
N LEU A 328 18.66 -5.61 21.28
CA LEU A 328 19.11 -5.93 19.92
C LEU A 328 19.21 -7.45 19.71
N GLU A 329 19.71 -8.20 20.70
CA GLU A 329 19.72 -9.68 20.65
C GLU A 329 18.32 -10.27 20.51
N LYS A 330 17.32 -9.75 21.24
CA LYS A 330 15.92 -10.18 21.09
C LYS A 330 15.33 -9.83 19.73
N ILE A 331 15.68 -8.68 19.15
CA ILE A 331 15.27 -8.34 17.78
C ILE A 331 15.77 -9.44 16.83
N ARG A 332 17.05 -9.81 16.89
CA ARG A 332 17.59 -10.92 16.07
C ARG A 332 16.82 -12.22 16.30
N GLU A 333 16.57 -12.58 17.56
CA GLU A 333 15.82 -13.81 17.89
C GLU A 333 14.43 -13.82 17.23
N TYR A 334 13.67 -12.74 17.34
CA TYR A 334 12.31 -12.69 16.79
C TYR A 334 12.27 -12.43 15.28
N CYS A 335 13.32 -11.87 14.68
CA CYS A 335 13.51 -11.88 13.24
C CYS A 335 13.69 -13.32 12.71
N GLU A 336 14.39 -14.20 13.41
CA GLU A 336 14.48 -15.61 13.03
C GLU A 336 13.11 -16.29 13.07
N VAL A 337 12.31 -16.01 14.11
CA VAL A 337 10.94 -16.52 14.20
C VAL A 337 10.06 -15.98 13.06
N ALA A 338 10.21 -14.71 12.72
CA ALA A 338 9.52 -14.09 11.58
C ALA A 338 9.91 -14.76 10.26
N ARG A 339 11.18 -15.11 10.09
CA ARG A 339 11.66 -15.82 8.90
C ARG A 339 11.08 -17.21 8.78
N GLU A 340 11.02 -17.98 9.87
CA GLU A 340 10.41 -19.33 9.84
C GLU A 340 8.93 -19.27 9.46
N ALA A 341 8.19 -18.26 9.93
CA ALA A 341 6.80 -18.03 9.51
C ALA A 341 6.68 -17.78 8.01
N LEU A 342 7.54 -16.91 7.45
CA LEU A 342 7.55 -16.58 6.03
C LEU A 342 7.96 -17.79 5.18
N LEU A 343 8.96 -18.57 5.59
CA LEU A 343 9.39 -19.79 4.89
C LEU A 343 8.28 -20.86 4.87
N ALA A 344 7.56 -21.02 5.99
CA ALA A 344 6.41 -21.91 6.05
C ALA A 344 5.31 -21.50 5.06
N ARG A 345 4.96 -20.20 5.05
CA ARG A 345 3.98 -19.64 4.09
C ARG A 345 4.44 -19.86 2.64
N TRP A 346 5.71 -19.58 2.37
CA TRP A 346 6.25 -19.64 1.01
C TRP A 346 6.19 -21.04 0.43
N ARG A 347 6.45 -22.08 1.24
CA ARG A 347 6.29 -23.48 0.84
C ARG A 347 4.84 -23.82 0.48
N CYS A 348 3.85 -23.26 1.19
CA CYS A 348 2.44 -23.47 0.88
C CYS A 348 2.05 -22.83 -0.47
N VAL A 349 2.43 -21.56 -0.67
CA VAL A 349 2.11 -20.83 -1.91
C VAL A 349 2.85 -21.42 -3.11
N LYS A 350 4.11 -21.88 -2.94
CA LYS A 350 4.85 -22.58 -3.99
C LYS A 350 4.13 -23.83 -4.48
N LYS A 351 3.55 -24.63 -3.57
CA LYS A 351 2.72 -25.79 -3.97
C LYS A 351 1.50 -25.39 -4.80
N CYS A 352 0.90 -24.24 -4.53
CA CYS A 352 -0.20 -23.72 -5.33
C CYS A 352 0.25 -23.34 -6.75
N LEU A 353 1.42 -22.71 -6.88
CA LEU A 353 2.04 -22.39 -8.16
C LEU A 353 2.40 -23.67 -8.94
N GLU A 354 3.03 -24.64 -8.29
CA GLU A 354 3.40 -25.94 -8.90
C GLU A 354 2.17 -26.74 -9.36
N ALA A 355 1.04 -26.61 -8.66
CA ALA A 355 -0.24 -27.20 -9.05
C ALA A 355 -0.97 -26.43 -10.15
N GLY A 356 -0.41 -25.33 -10.66
CA GLY A 356 -1.00 -24.50 -11.71
C GLY A 356 -2.19 -23.65 -11.23
N LEU A 357 -2.39 -23.48 -9.92
CA LEU A 357 -3.52 -22.71 -9.39
C LEU A 357 -3.42 -21.21 -9.68
N TYR A 358 -2.29 -20.76 -10.21
CA TYR A 358 -2.04 -19.39 -10.64
C TYR A 358 -2.10 -19.20 -12.17
N ASP A 359 -2.25 -20.28 -12.94
CA ASP A 359 -2.15 -20.26 -14.41
C ASP A 359 -3.13 -19.28 -15.06
N GLY A 360 -4.28 -19.03 -14.44
CA GLY A 360 -5.35 -18.18 -14.99
C GLY A 360 -5.02 -16.70 -15.10
N CYS A 361 -3.96 -16.22 -14.46
CA CYS A 361 -3.41 -14.88 -14.70
C CYS A 361 -1.94 -14.90 -15.10
N GLN A 362 -1.31 -16.08 -15.16
CA GLN A 362 0.14 -16.16 -15.15
C GLN A 362 0.79 -16.92 -16.30
N ARG A 363 0.04 -17.63 -17.16
CA ARG A 363 0.64 -18.41 -18.24
C ARG A 363 0.10 -17.98 -19.59
N TRP A 364 0.87 -17.15 -20.27
CA TRP A 364 0.40 -16.53 -21.51
C TRP A 364 1.44 -16.55 -22.63
N LYS A 365 2.75 -16.44 -22.36
CA LYS A 365 3.73 -16.45 -23.44
C LYS A 365 3.71 -17.78 -24.21
N PRO A 366 3.92 -17.75 -25.53
CA PRO A 366 4.19 -18.94 -26.33
C PRO A 366 5.40 -19.76 -25.85
N ASP A 367 6.36 -19.12 -25.16
CA ASP A 367 7.58 -19.75 -24.64
C ASP A 367 7.40 -20.48 -23.30
N GLY A 368 6.23 -20.34 -22.66
CA GLY A 368 5.89 -21.05 -21.42
C GLY A 368 6.35 -20.38 -20.12
N GLU A 369 6.94 -19.19 -20.14
CA GLU A 369 7.33 -18.44 -18.93
C GLU A 369 6.09 -18.01 -18.11
N TYR A 370 6.19 -18.09 -16.78
CA TYR A 370 5.19 -17.52 -15.89
C TYR A 370 5.32 -15.99 -15.85
N TYR A 371 4.20 -15.28 -16.03
CA TYR A 371 4.12 -13.84 -15.94
C TYR A 371 4.62 -13.35 -14.57
N PHE A 372 4.09 -13.88 -13.46
CA PHE A 372 4.49 -13.46 -12.12
C PHE A 372 5.79 -14.15 -11.69
N ARG A 373 6.80 -13.33 -11.40
CA ARG A 373 8.12 -13.77 -10.99
C ARG A 373 8.16 -13.99 -9.49
N TYR A 374 7.51 -15.07 -9.04
CA TYR A 374 7.35 -15.38 -7.62
C TYR A 374 8.69 -15.43 -6.85
N GLU A 375 9.75 -15.96 -7.46
CA GLU A 375 11.08 -16.05 -6.82
C GLU A 375 11.76 -14.68 -6.67
N HIS A 376 11.28 -13.62 -7.36
CA HIS A 376 11.82 -12.26 -7.30
C HIS A 376 11.09 -11.36 -6.30
N THR A 377 10.12 -11.92 -5.57
CA THR A 377 9.32 -11.17 -4.61
C THR A 377 10.15 -10.74 -3.39
N THR A 378 9.86 -9.58 -2.83
CA THR A 378 10.48 -9.13 -1.59
C THR A 378 9.90 -9.88 -0.39
N TRP A 379 10.76 -10.20 0.57
CA TRP A 379 10.39 -10.73 1.88
C TRP A 379 10.71 -9.68 2.91
N SER A 380 9.79 -9.43 3.84
CA SER A 380 9.89 -8.18 4.60
C SER A 380 9.81 -8.41 6.11
N LEU A 381 10.82 -7.88 6.80
CA LEU A 381 10.81 -7.71 8.25
C LEU A 381 10.11 -6.40 8.57
N GLY A 382 8.96 -6.51 9.23
CA GLY A 382 8.16 -5.38 9.67
C GLY A 382 8.34 -5.09 11.15
N PHE A 383 7.97 -3.90 11.58
CA PHE A 383 7.98 -3.53 13.00
C PHE A 383 6.94 -2.45 13.30
N VAL A 384 6.56 -2.36 14.58
CA VAL A 384 5.66 -1.33 15.12
C VAL A 384 6.15 -0.89 16.50
N GLY A 385 5.83 0.34 16.87
CA GLY A 385 6.07 0.89 18.20
C GLY A 385 7.53 1.23 18.49
N LEU A 386 8.29 1.73 17.51
CA LEU A 386 9.66 2.18 17.79
C LEU A 386 9.66 3.31 18.82
N ALA A 387 8.71 4.25 18.73
CA ALA A 387 8.57 5.34 19.67
C ALA A 387 8.48 4.82 21.12
N GLU A 388 7.52 3.93 21.39
CA GLU A 388 7.31 3.40 22.74
C GLU A 388 8.49 2.52 23.19
N ALA A 389 9.14 1.78 22.29
CA ALA A 389 10.32 0.97 22.62
C ALA A 389 11.50 1.84 23.10
N ILE A 390 11.77 2.94 22.38
CA ILE A 390 12.85 3.87 22.74
C ILE A 390 12.54 4.60 24.04
N GLU A 391 11.28 4.99 24.24
CA GLU A 391 10.83 5.60 25.48
C GLU A 391 10.96 4.63 26.68
N VAL A 392 10.69 3.34 26.49
CA VAL A 392 10.87 2.32 27.53
C VAL A 392 12.34 2.19 27.94
N LEU A 393 13.27 2.24 26.99
CA LEU A 393 14.69 2.05 27.24
C LEU A 393 15.40 3.31 27.77
N THR A 394 14.99 4.48 27.30
CA THR A 394 15.72 5.73 27.53
C THR A 394 14.97 6.73 28.42
N GLY A 395 13.64 6.60 28.51
CA GLY A 395 12.76 7.60 29.13
C GLY A 395 12.40 8.79 28.22
N TYR A 396 12.95 8.88 27.01
CA TYR A 396 12.76 10.01 26.09
C TYR A 396 12.22 9.56 24.73
N GLY A 397 11.47 10.43 24.05
CA GLY A 397 11.12 10.23 22.65
C GLY A 397 12.32 10.45 21.74
N PHE A 398 12.46 9.67 20.67
CA PHE A 398 13.58 9.85 19.72
C PHE A 398 13.51 11.19 18.99
N TRP A 399 12.36 11.87 18.97
CA TRP A 399 12.20 13.22 18.41
C TRP A 399 12.66 14.33 19.35
N GLU A 400 12.94 14.02 20.62
CA GLU A 400 13.27 15.03 21.65
C GLU A 400 14.74 14.97 22.07
N ASP A 401 15.33 13.77 22.09
CA ASP A 401 16.68 13.56 22.59
C ASP A 401 17.62 12.94 21.53
N PRO A 402 18.78 13.56 21.24
CA PRO A 402 19.73 13.03 20.27
C PRO A 402 20.31 11.66 20.60
N SER A 403 20.38 11.26 21.87
CA SER A 403 20.82 9.91 22.27
C SER A 403 19.73 8.87 22.04
N ALA A 404 18.47 9.21 22.31
CA ALA A 404 17.31 8.39 21.95
C ALA A 404 17.19 8.21 20.43
N MET A 405 17.47 9.26 19.64
CA MET A 405 17.55 9.15 18.18
C MET A 405 18.64 8.17 17.72
N ARG A 406 19.83 8.21 18.32
CA ARG A 406 20.91 7.26 17.97
C ARG A 406 20.53 5.81 18.26
N LEU A 407 19.85 5.55 19.37
CA LEU A 407 19.33 4.22 19.68
C LEU A 407 18.26 3.79 18.65
N ALA A 408 17.37 4.70 18.25
CA ALA A 408 16.38 4.42 17.21
C ALA A 408 17.03 4.06 15.88
N GLU A 409 18.06 4.81 15.46
CA GLU A 409 18.86 4.50 14.27
C GLU A 409 19.53 3.12 14.40
N ARG A 410 20.17 2.80 15.54
CA ARG A 410 20.78 1.49 15.82
C ARG A 410 19.81 0.32 15.71
N VAL A 411 18.57 0.49 16.17
CA VAL A 411 17.51 -0.54 16.06
C VAL A 411 17.20 -0.85 14.59
N LEU A 412 17.14 0.17 13.73
CA LEU A 412 16.93 -0.05 12.31
C LEU A 412 18.17 -0.59 11.61
N GLU A 413 19.37 -0.17 12.00
CA GLU A 413 20.64 -0.75 11.53
C GLU A 413 20.66 -2.25 11.81
N GLU A 414 20.32 -2.67 13.04
CA GLU A 414 20.25 -4.08 13.44
C GLU A 414 19.25 -4.89 12.59
N LEU A 415 18.05 -4.35 12.34
CA LEU A 415 17.08 -4.98 11.43
C LEU A 415 17.61 -5.14 10.00
N ASN A 416 18.44 -4.19 9.54
CA ASN A 416 19.04 -4.24 8.22
C ASN A 416 20.21 -5.21 8.14
N ASP A 417 21.00 -5.34 9.21
CA ASP A 417 22.04 -6.36 9.32
C ASP A 417 21.44 -7.77 9.27
N VAL A 418 20.38 -8.03 10.04
CA VAL A 418 19.65 -9.31 9.98
C VAL A 418 19.04 -9.56 8.59
N ARG A 419 18.52 -8.50 7.96
CA ARG A 419 17.99 -8.58 6.59
C ARG A 419 19.08 -9.01 5.60
N GLU A 420 20.31 -8.52 5.74
CA GLU A 420 21.43 -8.90 4.87
C GLU A 420 21.86 -10.35 5.14
N GLU A 421 21.97 -10.76 6.41
CA GLU A 421 22.25 -12.15 6.78
C GLU A 421 21.22 -13.11 6.18
N PHE A 422 19.93 -12.73 6.18
CA PHE A 422 18.88 -13.53 5.56
C PHE A 422 18.96 -13.54 4.03
N HIS A 423 19.39 -12.43 3.41
CA HIS A 423 19.64 -12.36 1.98
C HIS A 423 20.68 -13.40 1.55
N GLU A 424 21.83 -13.41 2.23
CA GLU A 424 22.93 -14.34 1.98
C GLU A 424 22.53 -15.80 2.28
N ARG A 425 21.84 -16.03 3.40
CA ARG A 425 21.50 -17.39 3.85
C ARG A 425 20.41 -18.05 3.00
N ASP A 426 19.40 -17.30 2.59
CA ASP A 426 18.22 -17.86 1.91
C ASP A 426 18.29 -17.71 0.39
N GLY A 427 19.18 -16.85 -0.13
CA GLY A 427 19.22 -16.47 -1.54
C GLY A 427 17.93 -15.78 -1.98
N ARG A 428 17.32 -14.99 -1.09
CA ARG A 428 16.01 -14.34 -1.27
C ARG A 428 16.10 -12.85 -1.07
N ARG A 429 15.29 -12.08 -1.79
CA ARG A 429 15.27 -10.62 -1.71
C ARG A 429 14.59 -10.16 -0.41
N TRP A 430 15.37 -10.03 0.67
CA TRP A 430 14.90 -9.53 1.96
C TRP A 430 14.91 -8.00 2.03
N SER A 431 14.01 -7.44 2.83
CA SER A 431 13.83 -6.00 3.03
C SER A 431 13.29 -5.70 4.42
N VAL A 432 13.41 -4.45 4.86
CA VAL A 432 12.76 -3.94 6.07
C VAL A 432 11.63 -2.99 5.65
N VAL A 433 10.47 -3.11 6.29
CA VAL A 433 9.26 -2.35 5.95
C VAL A 433 8.64 -1.67 7.17
N GLN A 434 8.25 -0.41 7.01
CA GLN A 434 7.32 0.23 7.92
C GLN A 434 5.95 -0.44 7.75
N SER A 435 5.58 -1.36 8.63
CA SER A 435 4.31 -2.10 8.56
C SER A 435 3.11 -1.17 8.72
N PRO A 436 2.14 -1.08 7.79
CA PRO A 436 0.97 -0.20 7.93
C PRO A 436 0.18 -0.40 9.22
N ALA A 437 0.26 -1.63 9.76
CA ALA A 437 -0.19 -2.05 11.09
C ALA A 437 -1.60 -1.58 11.48
N GLU A 438 -2.54 -1.57 10.52
CA GLU A 438 -3.92 -1.12 10.74
C GLU A 438 -4.60 -1.85 11.89
N SER A 439 -4.60 -3.18 11.85
CA SER A 439 -5.10 -4.03 12.95
C SER A 439 -3.98 -4.50 13.89
N ALA A 440 -2.75 -4.59 13.38
CA ALA A 440 -1.62 -5.11 14.15
C ALA A 440 -1.22 -4.18 15.31
N ALA A 441 -1.28 -2.85 15.13
CA ALA A 441 -0.91 -1.89 16.17
C ALA A 441 -1.75 -2.04 17.44
N GLU A 442 -3.08 -2.08 17.30
CA GLU A 442 -3.99 -2.32 18.43
C GLU A 442 -3.80 -3.73 19.01
N ARG A 443 -3.75 -4.76 18.16
CA ARG A 443 -3.63 -6.15 18.63
C ARG A 443 -2.37 -6.35 19.45
N LEU A 444 -1.24 -5.82 19.00
CA LEU A 444 0.05 -5.94 19.69
C LEU A 444 0.08 -5.08 20.96
N ALA A 445 -0.52 -3.89 20.97
CA ALA A 445 -0.71 -3.10 22.19
C ALA A 445 -1.51 -3.86 23.25
N ARG A 446 -2.63 -4.50 22.86
CA ARG A 446 -3.45 -5.30 23.77
C ARG A 446 -2.67 -6.49 24.32
N LYS A 447 -1.91 -7.20 23.48
CA LYS A 447 -1.06 -8.32 23.93
C LYS A 447 0.05 -7.88 24.87
N TYR A 448 0.58 -6.69 24.66
CA TYR A 448 1.58 -6.10 25.54
C TYR A 448 0.98 -5.78 26.92
N LEU A 449 -0.17 -5.12 26.96
CA LEU A 449 -0.92 -4.83 28.21
C LEU A 449 -1.41 -6.08 28.95
N GLU A 450 -1.80 -7.14 28.22
CA GLU A 450 -2.18 -8.43 28.82
C GLU A 450 -1.04 -9.06 29.63
N LYS A 451 0.21 -8.85 29.20
CA LYS A 451 1.41 -9.34 29.89
C LYS A 451 1.90 -8.38 30.96
N TYR A 452 1.88 -7.09 30.67
CA TYR A 452 2.41 -6.02 31.52
C TYR A 452 1.35 -4.91 31.62
N PRO A 453 0.51 -4.92 32.67
CA PRO A 453 -0.59 -3.95 32.79
C PRO A 453 -0.16 -2.48 32.86
N ASP A 454 1.10 -2.21 33.20
CA ASP A 454 1.75 -0.90 33.25
C ASP A 454 2.58 -0.58 31.98
N ALA A 455 2.44 -1.39 30.94
CA ALA A 455 3.10 -1.19 29.65
C ALA A 455 2.84 0.20 29.05
N LYS A 456 3.90 0.78 28.47
CA LYS A 456 3.80 2.05 27.75
C LYS A 456 3.19 1.84 26.37
N VAL A 457 1.95 2.29 26.21
CA VAL A 457 1.19 2.30 24.94
C VAL A 457 0.52 3.66 24.76
N ARG A 458 0.05 3.97 23.55
CA ARG A 458 -0.72 5.17 23.25
C ARG A 458 -2.23 4.91 23.31
N GLY A 459 -3.03 5.97 23.27
CA GLY A 459 -4.48 5.90 23.36
C GLY A 459 -4.99 5.75 24.79
N THR A 460 -6.15 5.11 24.92
CA THR A 460 -6.84 4.92 26.21
C THR A 460 -6.79 3.46 26.64
N GLU A 461 -7.07 3.19 27.92
CA GLU A 461 -7.16 1.82 28.46
C GLU A 461 -8.04 0.89 27.60
N HIS A 462 -9.16 1.41 27.08
CA HIS A 462 -10.10 0.62 26.28
C HIS A 462 -9.72 0.57 24.79
N ARG A 463 -8.96 1.56 24.30
CA ARG A 463 -8.55 1.69 22.89
C ARG A 463 -7.04 1.93 22.78
N PRO A 464 -6.21 0.98 23.24
CA PRO A 464 -4.78 1.13 23.18
C PRO A 464 -4.26 0.88 21.76
N TYR A 465 -3.17 1.54 21.40
CA TYR A 465 -2.44 1.27 20.16
C TYR A 465 -0.94 1.54 20.32
N LEU A 466 -0.15 1.01 19.39
CA LEU A 466 1.27 1.33 19.25
C LEU A 466 1.47 2.30 18.09
N THR A 467 2.40 3.24 18.23
CA THR A 467 2.76 4.16 17.16
C THR A 467 3.27 3.38 15.94
N ASN A 468 2.88 3.86 14.76
CA ASN A 468 3.11 3.13 13.53
C ASN A 468 4.61 3.10 13.17
N SER A 469 5.21 1.91 13.18
CA SER A 469 6.63 1.69 12.81
C SER A 469 7.59 2.68 13.50
N CYS A 470 8.22 3.57 12.74
CA CYS A 470 9.18 4.58 13.18
C CYS A 470 8.67 6.02 12.99
N HIS A 471 7.36 6.19 12.86
CA HIS A 471 6.79 7.53 12.79
C HIS A 471 6.95 8.21 14.15
N VAL A 472 7.12 9.54 14.12
CA VAL A 472 6.91 10.33 15.35
C VAL A 472 5.43 10.16 15.74
N PRO A 473 5.07 9.95 17.01
CA PRO A 473 3.67 9.83 17.40
C PRO A 473 2.87 11.05 16.94
N TYR A 474 1.61 10.81 16.55
CA TYR A 474 0.82 11.83 15.87
C TYR A 474 0.17 12.85 16.83
N ASP A 475 0.20 12.55 18.12
CA ASP A 475 -0.20 13.39 19.25
C ASP A 475 0.90 14.36 19.70
N GLU A 476 2.13 14.22 19.18
CA GLU A 476 3.28 15.07 19.51
C GLU A 476 3.30 16.34 18.64
N ASP A 477 3.52 17.49 19.28
CA ASP A 477 3.56 18.82 18.65
C ASP A 477 4.87 19.06 17.91
N VAL A 478 5.08 18.30 16.84
CA VAL A 478 6.22 18.40 15.93
C VAL A 478 5.72 18.88 14.58
N ASN A 479 6.19 20.06 14.15
CA ASN A 479 5.77 20.65 12.87
C ASN A 479 6.13 19.75 11.67
N VAL A 480 5.44 19.92 10.55
CA VAL A 480 5.58 19.00 9.40
C VAL A 480 6.99 18.95 8.80
N VAL A 481 7.77 20.04 8.87
CA VAL A 481 9.12 20.10 8.29
C VAL A 481 10.10 19.35 9.19
N GLU A 482 10.04 19.60 10.49
CA GLU A 482 10.86 18.89 11.48
C GLU A 482 10.52 17.40 11.51
N ARG A 483 9.22 17.05 11.48
CA ARG A 483 8.76 15.66 11.35
C ARG A 483 9.34 15.01 10.10
N ALA A 484 9.31 15.70 8.96
CA ALA A 484 9.91 15.22 7.73
C ALA A 484 11.44 15.02 7.85
N GLU A 485 12.15 15.93 8.51
CA GLU A 485 13.60 15.81 8.74
C GLU A 485 13.95 14.63 9.66
N ILE A 486 13.14 14.39 10.70
CA ILE A 486 13.26 13.23 11.60
C ILE A 486 12.99 11.94 10.84
N GLU A 487 11.84 11.81 10.18
CA GLU A 487 11.43 10.58 9.49
C GLU A 487 12.30 10.26 8.27
N ALA A 488 12.91 11.27 7.64
CA ALA A 488 13.85 11.10 6.54
C ALA A 488 15.07 10.23 6.90
N LYS A 489 15.44 10.16 8.19
CA LYS A 489 16.52 9.30 8.69
C LYS A 489 16.16 7.82 8.55
N PHE A 490 14.89 7.47 8.68
CA PHE A 490 14.44 6.08 8.68
C PHE A 490 14.10 5.53 7.29
N HIS A 491 13.66 6.37 6.35
CA HIS A 491 13.26 5.92 5.01
C HIS A 491 14.37 5.13 4.26
N PRO A 492 15.65 5.55 4.28
CA PRO A 492 16.77 4.78 3.74
C PRO A 492 16.95 3.37 4.33
N MET A 493 16.51 3.17 5.57
CA MET A 493 16.62 1.90 6.29
C MET A 493 15.36 1.03 6.15
N THR A 494 14.33 1.52 5.47
CA THR A 494 13.04 0.82 5.27
C THR A 494 12.67 0.76 3.80
N LEU A 495 13.60 0.29 2.96
CA LEU A 495 13.44 0.24 1.50
C LEU A 495 12.34 -0.74 1.03
N GLY A 496 11.85 -1.63 1.90
CA GLY A 496 10.68 -2.47 1.61
C GLY A 496 9.35 -1.73 1.68
N GLY A 497 9.33 -0.52 2.24
CA GLY A 497 8.16 0.36 2.26
C GLY A 497 8.17 1.33 3.45
N HIS A 498 7.73 2.55 3.19
CA HIS A 498 7.78 3.68 4.12
C HIS A 498 6.79 4.77 3.69
N ILE A 499 6.41 5.66 4.59
CA ILE A 499 5.57 6.82 4.25
C ILE A 499 5.69 7.89 5.34
N THR A 500 5.77 9.15 4.93
CA THR A 500 5.57 10.31 5.81
C THR A 500 4.21 10.93 5.53
N HIS A 501 3.46 11.28 6.58
CA HIS A 501 2.15 11.91 6.46
C HIS A 501 2.19 13.38 6.87
N PHE A 502 1.66 14.25 6.02
CA PHE A 502 1.28 15.61 6.36
C PHE A 502 -0.23 15.64 6.61
N TRP A 503 -0.60 15.73 7.89
CA TRP A 503 -1.99 15.84 8.33
C TRP A 503 -2.42 17.30 8.31
N LEU A 504 -3.28 17.69 7.38
CA LEU A 504 -3.73 19.07 7.24
C LEU A 504 -5.11 19.26 7.90
N GLY A 505 -5.24 20.28 8.74
CA GLY A 505 -6.50 20.62 9.41
C GLY A 505 -7.46 21.41 8.51
N GLU A 506 -6.90 22.29 7.69
CA GLU A 506 -7.65 23.19 6.81
C GLU A 506 -7.18 23.07 5.35
N ARG A 507 -7.94 23.67 4.44
CA ARG A 507 -7.54 23.79 3.04
C ARG A 507 -6.36 24.76 2.93
N THR A 508 -5.24 24.27 2.41
CA THR A 508 -4.05 25.08 2.14
C THR A 508 -4.02 25.56 0.69
N ASP A 509 -3.38 26.69 0.41
CA ASP A 509 -3.05 27.12 -0.95
C ASP A 509 -2.22 26.04 -1.69
N PRO A 510 -2.72 25.48 -2.81
CA PRO A 510 -2.05 24.39 -3.54
C PRO A 510 -0.61 24.73 -3.94
N ARG A 511 -0.34 25.99 -4.33
CA ARG A 511 1.00 26.43 -4.75
C ARG A 511 1.99 26.48 -3.60
N SER A 512 1.55 26.91 -2.42
CA SER A 512 2.36 26.94 -1.21
C SER A 512 2.67 25.52 -0.73
N LEU A 513 1.67 24.64 -0.76
CA LEU A 513 1.81 23.22 -0.45
C LEU A 513 2.78 22.52 -1.40
N MET A 514 2.70 22.80 -2.71
CA MET A 514 3.64 22.31 -3.72
C MET A 514 5.07 22.78 -3.42
N LYS A 515 5.26 24.08 -3.17
CA LYS A 515 6.59 24.64 -2.89
C LYS A 515 7.22 24.04 -1.63
N LEU A 516 6.44 23.85 -0.57
CA LEU A 516 6.88 23.21 0.67
C LEU A 516 7.26 21.76 0.41
N THR A 517 6.37 20.99 -0.20
CA THR A 517 6.58 19.56 -0.45
C THR A 517 7.78 19.32 -1.37
N VAL A 518 7.88 20.04 -2.48
CA VAL A 518 9.05 19.95 -3.38
C VAL A 518 10.35 20.32 -2.66
N ARG A 519 10.33 21.29 -1.74
CA ARG A 519 11.51 21.63 -0.92
C ARG A 519 11.89 20.48 0.01
N VAL A 520 10.92 19.89 0.70
CA VAL A 520 11.12 18.72 1.57
C VAL A 520 11.69 17.55 0.77
N LEU A 521 11.06 17.21 -0.37
CA LEU A 521 11.51 16.12 -1.24
C LEU A 521 12.92 16.37 -1.80
N ARG A 522 13.32 17.62 -2.06
CA ARG A 522 14.71 17.91 -2.52
C ARG A 522 15.73 17.79 -1.40
N ARG A 523 15.42 18.26 -0.20
CA ARG A 523 16.38 18.36 0.91
C ARG A 523 16.56 17.04 1.66
N ASN A 524 15.50 16.23 1.72
CA ASN A 524 15.45 15.06 2.58
C ASN A 524 15.36 13.76 1.77
N THR A 525 15.80 12.66 2.37
CA THR A 525 15.73 11.29 1.84
C THR A 525 14.35 10.64 2.06
N ILE A 526 13.28 11.43 2.17
CA ILE A 526 11.92 10.91 2.22
C ILE A 526 11.60 10.29 0.86
N GLY A 527 11.40 8.98 0.81
CA GLY A 527 10.97 8.30 -0.42
C GLY A 527 9.49 8.46 -0.80
N PHE A 528 8.57 8.47 0.17
CA PHE A 528 7.12 8.50 -0.08
C PHE A 528 6.40 9.42 0.89
N LEU A 529 5.55 10.29 0.35
CA LEU A 529 4.85 11.32 1.12
C LEU A 529 3.36 11.33 0.78
N ALA A 530 2.53 11.39 1.82
CA ALA A 530 1.09 11.54 1.73
C ALA A 530 0.65 12.87 2.33
N ILE A 531 -0.19 13.60 1.60
CA ILE A 531 -0.92 14.74 2.13
C ILE A 531 -2.33 14.26 2.44
N THR A 532 -2.73 14.31 3.70
CA THR A 532 -4.05 13.80 4.10
C THR A 532 -4.93 14.93 4.62
N ARG A 533 -6.17 14.88 4.16
CA ARG A 533 -7.29 15.64 4.70
C ARG A 533 -8.41 14.72 5.17
N ASP A 534 -9.13 15.20 6.16
CA ASP A 534 -10.41 14.62 6.57
C ASP A 534 -11.54 15.27 5.78
N TYR A 535 -12.56 14.49 5.41
CA TYR A 535 -13.80 14.98 4.82
C TYR A 535 -14.99 14.19 5.34
N SER A 536 -16.21 14.72 5.16
CA SER A 536 -17.43 14.12 5.68
C SER A 536 -18.50 14.05 4.59
N VAL A 537 -19.16 12.90 4.44
CA VAL A 537 -20.24 12.70 3.45
C VAL A 537 -21.55 12.44 4.18
N CYS A 538 -22.57 13.23 3.90
CA CYS A 538 -23.89 13.07 4.54
C CYS A 538 -24.59 11.79 4.05
N ASP A 539 -24.99 10.91 4.98
CA ASP A 539 -25.61 9.61 4.68
C ASP A 539 -26.96 9.72 3.93
N ARG A 540 -27.63 10.89 4.01
CA ARG A 540 -28.92 11.13 3.34
C ARG A 540 -28.80 11.90 2.04
N CYS A 541 -28.34 13.15 2.10
CA CYS A 541 -28.32 14.03 0.92
C CYS A 541 -27.07 13.86 0.05
N GLN A 542 -26.12 12.99 0.45
CA GLN A 542 -24.89 12.71 -0.30
C GLN A 542 -24.10 13.98 -0.64
N ARG A 543 -24.14 14.99 0.24
CA ARG A 543 -23.28 16.17 0.12
C ARG A 543 -21.99 15.92 0.89
N THR A 544 -20.87 16.29 0.26
CA THR A 544 -19.54 16.26 0.86
C THR A 544 -19.22 17.59 1.55
N TYR A 545 -18.60 17.51 2.71
CA TYR A 545 -18.15 18.63 3.52
C TYR A 545 -16.66 18.47 3.82
N GLU A 546 -15.96 19.58 3.86
CA GLU A 546 -14.57 19.62 4.29
C GLU A 546 -14.46 19.35 5.80
N GLY A 547 -13.44 18.58 6.20
CA GLY A 547 -13.15 18.30 7.61
C GLY A 547 -14.13 17.31 8.27
N VAL A 548 -14.14 17.35 9.60
CA VAL A 548 -14.95 16.47 10.45
C VAL A 548 -16.29 17.16 10.77
N VAL A 549 -17.35 16.73 10.10
CA VAL A 549 -18.72 17.24 10.27
C VAL A 549 -19.62 16.10 10.68
N GLU A 550 -19.90 15.93 11.98
CA GLU A 550 -20.67 14.78 12.48
C GLU A 550 -22.15 14.80 12.05
N GLN A 551 -22.75 15.99 11.93
CA GLN A 551 -24.13 16.18 11.51
C GLN A 551 -24.23 17.17 10.35
N CYS A 552 -24.95 16.75 9.31
CA CYS A 552 -25.16 17.51 8.09
C CYS A 552 -25.94 18.80 8.39
N PRO A 553 -25.38 19.99 8.09
CA PRO A 553 -26.05 21.27 8.36
C PRO A 553 -27.34 21.46 7.58
N GLU A 554 -27.49 20.79 6.43
CA GLU A 554 -28.66 20.94 5.55
C GLU A 554 -29.84 20.06 5.97
N CYS A 555 -29.59 18.83 6.46
CA CYS A 555 -30.64 17.84 6.72
C CYS A 555 -30.64 17.21 8.11
N GLY A 556 -29.68 17.59 8.97
CA GLY A 556 -29.53 17.10 10.34
C GLY A 556 -29.13 15.62 10.47
N ARG A 557 -28.89 14.92 9.35
CA ARG A 557 -28.47 13.52 9.36
C ARG A 557 -26.99 13.41 9.69
N ARG A 558 -26.59 12.28 10.29
CA ARG A 558 -25.19 11.90 10.44
C ARG A 558 -24.42 12.00 9.11
N CYS A 559 -23.18 12.46 9.17
CA CYS A 559 -22.23 12.24 8.09
C CYS A 559 -21.25 11.13 8.46
N THR A 560 -20.88 10.36 7.45
CA THR A 560 -19.75 9.44 7.52
C THR A 560 -18.47 10.25 7.34
N ILE A 561 -17.58 10.19 8.33
CA ILE A 561 -16.27 10.85 8.30
C ILE A 561 -15.28 9.93 7.60
N TRP A 562 -14.48 10.46 6.70
CA TRP A 562 -13.45 9.76 5.95
C TRP A 562 -12.08 10.34 6.25
N SER A 563 -11.07 9.48 6.34
CA SER A 563 -9.69 9.86 6.57
C SER A 563 -8.73 8.81 6.01
N ARG A 564 -7.47 9.20 5.84
CA ARG A 564 -6.35 8.28 5.64
C ARG A 564 -5.71 8.05 7.01
N VAL A 565 -5.88 6.86 7.59
CA VAL A 565 -5.22 6.57 8.89
C VAL A 565 -3.92 5.79 8.69
N THR A 566 -3.95 4.75 7.85
CA THR A 566 -2.84 3.78 7.69
C THR A 566 -2.17 3.83 6.32
N GLY A 567 -2.92 4.20 5.27
CA GLY A 567 -2.39 4.27 3.90
C GLY A 567 -3.42 4.40 2.77
N TYR A 568 -4.72 4.47 3.07
CA TYR A 568 -5.77 4.72 2.08
C TYR A 568 -6.96 5.45 2.71
N LEU A 569 -7.77 6.11 1.88
CA LEU A 569 -8.99 6.78 2.33
C LEU A 569 -10.07 5.74 2.68
N ALA A 570 -10.59 5.80 3.91
CA ALA A 570 -11.68 4.96 4.36
C ALA A 570 -12.55 5.68 5.39
N PRO A 571 -13.80 5.20 5.62
CA PRO A 571 -14.61 5.71 6.71
C PRO A 571 -13.89 5.51 8.04
N VAL A 572 -13.83 6.53 8.89
CA VAL A 572 -13.19 6.44 10.22
C VAL A 572 -13.84 5.35 11.07
N ASP A 573 -15.16 5.18 10.92
CA ASP A 573 -15.93 4.14 11.59
C ASP A 573 -15.53 2.71 11.19
N SER A 574 -14.88 2.54 10.03
CA SER A 574 -14.43 1.24 9.53
C SER A 574 -13.10 0.77 10.15
N PHE A 575 -12.32 1.67 10.75
CA PHE A 575 -11.05 1.29 11.36
C PHE A 575 -11.25 0.56 12.70
N VAL A 576 -10.23 -0.18 13.11
CA VAL A 576 -10.18 -0.78 14.46
C VAL A 576 -10.15 0.32 15.55
N ASP A 577 -10.53 -0.03 16.77
CA ASP A 577 -10.74 0.94 17.85
C ASP A 577 -9.48 1.74 18.20
N GLY A 578 -8.30 1.13 18.14
CA GLY A 578 -7.02 1.82 18.33
C GLY A 578 -6.76 2.86 17.26
N LYS A 579 -7.07 2.58 15.99
CA LYS A 579 -6.91 3.53 14.88
C LYS A 579 -7.95 4.64 14.88
N LYS A 580 -9.16 4.36 15.37
CA LYS A 580 -10.15 5.39 15.71
C LYS A 580 -9.66 6.32 16.81
N GLN A 581 -8.94 5.79 17.81
CA GLN A 581 -8.36 6.60 18.87
C GLN A 581 -7.19 7.45 18.35
N GLU A 582 -6.29 6.85 17.57
CA GLU A 582 -5.18 7.56 16.91
C GLU A 582 -5.68 8.74 16.05
N HIS A 583 -6.76 8.55 15.27
CA HIS A 583 -7.35 9.64 14.46
C HIS A 583 -7.88 10.81 15.31
N LYS A 584 -8.39 10.53 16.51
CA LYS A 584 -8.89 11.55 17.44
C LYS A 584 -7.77 12.34 18.11
N GLU A 585 -6.70 11.65 18.51
CA GLU A 585 -5.57 12.24 19.24
C GLU A 585 -4.57 12.95 18.31
N ARG A 586 -4.58 12.60 17.02
CA ARG A 586 -3.74 13.19 15.99
C ARG A 586 -3.90 14.70 15.90
N LEU A 587 -2.76 15.39 15.98
CA LEU A 587 -2.64 16.81 15.67
C LEU A 587 -2.74 17.02 14.15
N ARG A 588 -3.52 18.03 13.77
CA ARG A 588 -3.69 18.47 12.38
C ARG A 588 -3.00 19.82 12.25
N HIS A 589 -2.10 19.94 11.28
CA HIS A 589 -1.29 21.13 11.10
C HIS A 589 -2.03 22.18 10.27
N GLU A 590 -1.86 23.44 10.65
CA GLU A 590 -2.18 24.62 9.84
C GLU A 590 -0.88 25.05 9.13
N LEU A 591 -0.92 25.17 7.80
CA LEU A 591 0.25 25.41 6.93
C LEU A 591 0.25 26.79 6.28
#